data_AF-A0A964ZE77-F1
#
_entry.id   AF-A0A964ZE77-F1
#
_cell.length_a   1.000
_cell.length_b   1.000
_cell.length_c   1.000
_cell.angle_alpha   90.00
_cell.angle_beta   90.00
_cell.angle_gamma   90.00
#
_symmetry.space_group_name_H-M   'P 1'
#
loop_
_entity.id
_entity.type
_entity.pdbx_description
1 polymer ?
#
loop_
_entity_poly.entity_id
_entity_poly.type
_entity_poly.pdbx_seq_one_letter_code
_entity_poly.pdbx_strand_id
1 'polypeptide(L)'
;MSVRTWLILGISGLATMLALFPWSISAQVPESVCRPTTSAREPNCRKEPTTLIVNSRRIRLNYAINDVGPSGISTIELWATRDGKSWARYSNEPPPDGPLVVHVADEGRYGFSIAVRNGVGVSSGTPKLGDEPQVWVVVDETSPEVKIGRVSVGQGHETGTITVEWSATDERLTVKPVTLSVSTRKDGPWTPIATSIENTGRYVWHMPRDHPYAFYVKVEAADRAGNIGSDTTRDPIKIDLTRPKGTIIGVDAEKKSANLTVIPAPMNDNITVKPEMIFGIGWSR
;
A
#
# COMPACT_ATOMS: atom_id res chain seq x y z
N MET A 1 1.03 -15.30 63.61
CA MET A 1 1.81 -16.47 64.09
C MET A 1 1.09 -17.72 63.63
N SER A 2 1.70 -18.53 62.75
CA SER A 2 1.73 -19.99 62.89
C SER A 2 2.49 -20.61 61.73
N VAL A 3 3.61 -21.22 62.06
CA VAL A 3 4.52 -22.02 61.23
C VAL A 3 3.98 -23.44 61.11
N ARG A 4 4.17 -24.12 59.98
CA ARG A 4 4.23 -25.59 59.95
C ARG A 4 5.26 -26.12 58.93
N THR A 5 6.37 -26.57 59.50
CA THR A 5 7.40 -27.47 58.96
C THR A 5 6.96 -28.92 59.20
N TRP A 6 7.27 -29.85 58.29
CA TRP A 6 7.58 -31.26 58.63
C TRP A 6 8.55 -31.86 57.60
N LEU A 7 9.49 -32.68 58.11
CA LEU A 7 10.67 -33.23 57.44
C LEU A 7 10.72 -34.77 57.66
N ILE A 8 10.88 -35.52 56.56
CA ILE A 8 11.67 -36.76 56.27
C ILE A 8 11.61 -38.01 57.19
N LEU A 9 11.50 -39.20 56.55
CA LEU A 9 12.43 -40.38 56.51
C LEU A 9 11.75 -41.48 55.65
N GLY A 10 12.32 -42.18 54.66
CA GLY A 10 13.57 -42.96 54.54
C GLY A 10 13.18 -44.45 54.37
N ILE A 11 13.60 -45.24 53.35
CA ILE A 11 14.77 -46.14 53.33
C ILE A 11 14.73 -47.06 52.06
N SER A 12 15.94 -47.53 51.66
CA SER A 12 16.44 -48.53 50.66
C SER A 12 15.57 -49.74 50.24
N GLY A 13 15.88 -50.57 49.22
CA GLY A 13 17.03 -50.79 48.32
C GLY A 13 16.88 -52.07 47.45
N LEU A 14 17.57 -52.11 46.31
CA LEU A 14 18.12 -53.21 45.47
C LEU A 14 17.60 -54.68 45.54
N ALA A 15 17.34 -55.31 44.38
CA ALA A 15 18.16 -56.41 43.78
C ALA A 15 17.46 -57.29 42.69
N THR A 16 18.09 -57.35 41.51
CA THR A 16 18.40 -58.51 40.61
C THR A 16 17.42 -59.67 40.33
N MET A 17 17.21 -60.02 39.04
CA MET A 17 17.35 -61.43 38.57
C MET A 17 17.45 -61.58 37.03
N LEU A 18 18.34 -62.49 36.61
CA LEU A 18 18.64 -62.97 35.23
C LEU A 18 17.57 -63.90 34.64
N ALA A 19 17.53 -64.02 33.31
CA ALA A 19 17.21 -65.28 32.60
C ALA A 19 17.90 -65.34 31.21
N LEU A 20 18.25 -66.56 30.77
CA LEU A 20 19.15 -66.91 29.65
C LEU A 20 18.46 -67.74 28.54
N PHE A 21 19.04 -67.67 27.31
CA PHE A 21 19.09 -68.66 26.20
C PHE A 21 17.83 -68.94 25.31
N PRO A 22 17.94 -69.63 24.14
CA PRO A 22 18.70 -69.30 22.90
C PRO A 22 17.89 -69.59 21.59
N TRP A 23 18.32 -69.11 20.41
CA TRP A 23 18.39 -69.91 19.16
C TRP A 23 19.09 -69.14 18.02
N SER A 24 20.05 -69.80 17.39
CA SER A 24 20.69 -69.43 16.13
C SER A 24 19.79 -69.71 14.93
N ILE A 25 19.64 -68.74 14.02
CA ILE A 25 19.40 -68.98 12.60
C ILE A 25 20.36 -68.08 11.82
N SER A 26 21.20 -68.75 11.03
CA SER A 26 22.10 -68.17 10.03
C SER A 26 21.27 -67.59 8.87
N ALA A 27 21.52 -66.34 8.51
CA ALA A 27 21.16 -65.80 7.21
C ALA A 27 22.30 -64.89 6.72
N GLN A 28 22.87 -65.27 5.58
CA GLN A 28 24.05 -64.67 4.96
C GLN A 28 23.93 -63.17 4.69
N VAL A 29 25.05 -62.50 4.95
CA VAL A 29 25.41 -61.14 4.49
C VAL A 29 25.63 -61.14 2.98
N PRO A 30 25.07 -60.18 2.22
CA PRO A 30 25.76 -59.66 1.05
C PRO A 30 26.57 -58.43 1.44
N GLU A 31 27.87 -58.53 1.22
CA GLU A 31 28.82 -57.43 1.34
C GLU A 31 28.44 -56.32 0.36
N SER A 32 27.86 -55.24 0.86
CA SER A 32 27.76 -53.98 0.14
C SER A 32 28.76 -53.01 0.76
N VAL A 33 29.92 -52.94 0.13
CA VAL A 33 30.96 -51.95 0.41
C VAL A 33 30.38 -50.54 0.25
N CYS A 34 30.26 -49.80 1.35
CA CYS A 34 30.33 -48.34 1.32
C CYS A 34 31.26 -47.89 2.45
N ARG A 35 32.41 -47.33 2.06
CA ARG A 35 33.31 -46.58 2.95
C ARG A 35 32.52 -45.42 3.59
N PRO A 36 32.86 -44.99 4.82
CA PRO A 36 32.43 -43.68 5.30
C PRO A 36 33.12 -42.62 4.43
N THR A 37 32.40 -42.07 3.47
CA THR A 37 32.79 -40.84 2.80
C THR A 37 32.66 -39.69 3.80
N THR A 38 33.80 -39.24 4.29
CA THR A 38 33.99 -37.91 4.87
C THR A 38 33.33 -36.84 3.99
N SER A 39 32.72 -35.84 4.64
CA SER A 39 32.14 -34.61 4.07
C SER A 39 30.61 -34.63 3.93
N ALA A 40 29.92 -34.67 5.08
CA ALA A 40 28.67 -33.93 5.21
C ALA A 40 29.02 -32.44 5.23
N ARG A 41 29.05 -31.82 4.06
CA ARG A 41 29.10 -30.37 3.92
C ARG A 41 27.74 -29.86 4.40
N GLU A 42 27.70 -29.31 5.61
CA GLU A 42 26.54 -28.53 6.06
C GLU A 42 26.17 -27.54 4.95
N PRO A 43 24.88 -27.42 4.57
CA PRO A 43 24.47 -26.39 3.65
C PRO A 43 24.78 -25.06 4.33
N ASN A 44 25.84 -24.38 3.87
CA ASN A 44 26.18 -23.05 4.27
C ASN A 44 24.99 -22.15 3.90
N CYS A 45 24.09 -21.95 4.86
CA CYS A 45 22.97 -21.05 4.75
C CYS A 45 23.56 -19.64 4.69
N ARG A 46 23.93 -19.19 3.49
CA ARG A 46 24.25 -17.79 3.24
C ARG A 46 22.98 -17.01 3.60
N LYS A 47 23.03 -16.29 4.71
CA LYS A 47 22.03 -15.27 5.02
C LYS A 47 22.16 -14.21 3.93
N GLU A 48 21.30 -14.30 2.92
CA GLU A 48 21.17 -13.25 1.91
C GLU A 48 20.94 -11.92 2.61
N PRO A 49 21.67 -10.86 2.23
CA PRO A 49 21.59 -9.58 2.91
C PRO A 49 20.19 -8.99 2.74
N THR A 50 19.58 -8.61 3.86
CA THR A 50 18.24 -8.01 3.86
C THR A 50 18.28 -6.68 3.12
N THR A 51 17.31 -6.45 2.23
CA THR A 51 17.12 -5.16 1.54
C THR A 51 15.95 -4.41 2.16
N LEU A 52 16.20 -3.20 2.64
CA LEU A 52 15.21 -2.28 3.19
C LEU A 52 15.02 -1.10 2.24
N ILE A 53 13.81 -0.54 2.19
CA ILE A 53 13.49 0.65 1.39
C ILE A 53 13.02 1.72 2.37
N VAL A 54 13.53 2.95 2.23
CA VAL A 54 13.22 4.08 3.12
C VAL A 54 13.03 5.36 2.32
N ASN A 55 12.17 6.25 2.82
CA ASN A 55 11.89 7.55 2.21
C ASN A 55 12.69 8.72 2.78
N SER A 56 13.85 8.45 3.36
CA SER A 56 14.68 9.51 3.92
C SER A 56 16.16 9.21 3.76
N ARG A 57 16.92 10.23 3.36
CA ARG A 57 18.38 10.21 3.43
C ARG A 57 18.95 10.16 4.85
N ARG A 58 18.12 10.31 5.88
CA ARG A 58 18.53 10.16 7.30
C ARG A 58 18.18 8.76 7.77
N ILE A 59 19.14 7.85 7.70
CA ILE A 59 18.97 6.44 8.00
C ILE A 59 19.38 6.18 9.44
N ARG A 60 18.49 5.54 10.22
CA ARG A 60 18.80 5.09 11.58
C ARG A 60 19.18 3.62 11.55
N LEU A 61 20.47 3.35 11.75
CA LEU A 61 21.01 2.00 11.88
C LEU A 61 20.91 1.54 13.33
N ASN A 62 20.01 0.59 13.59
CA ASN A 62 19.90 -0.08 14.87
C ASN A 62 20.74 -1.36 14.80
N TYR A 63 21.73 -1.50 15.69
CA TYR A 63 22.59 -2.67 15.78
C TYR A 63 22.89 -2.99 17.24
N ALA A 64 23.30 -4.23 17.49
CA ALA A 64 23.81 -4.69 18.77
C ALA A 64 25.13 -5.41 18.53
N ILE A 65 26.08 -5.22 19.43
CA ILE A 65 27.35 -5.93 19.41
C ILE A 65 27.24 -7.08 20.40
N ASN A 66 27.23 -8.30 19.86
CA ASN A 66 27.14 -9.52 20.66
C ASN A 66 28.55 -10.07 20.94
N ASP A 67 28.65 -11.01 21.89
CA ASP A 67 29.88 -11.76 22.19
C ASP A 67 31.09 -10.87 22.57
N VAL A 68 30.82 -9.77 23.29
CA VAL A 68 31.86 -8.89 23.82
C VAL A 68 32.68 -9.63 24.87
N GLY A 69 33.93 -9.94 24.53
CA GLY A 69 34.87 -10.62 25.42
C GLY A 69 35.42 -9.74 26.55
N PRO A 70 36.23 -10.31 27.47
CA PRO A 70 36.77 -9.61 28.64
C PRO A 70 37.59 -8.35 28.33
N SER A 71 38.16 -8.27 27.12
CA SER A 71 38.94 -7.11 26.66
C SER A 71 38.07 -5.94 26.19
N GLY A 72 36.75 -6.08 26.17
CA GLY A 72 35.82 -5.06 25.68
C GLY A 72 35.99 -4.73 24.20
N ILE A 73 35.28 -3.69 23.76
CA ILE A 73 35.35 -3.14 22.40
C ILE A 73 36.35 -1.98 22.40
N SER A 74 37.26 -1.95 21.41
CA SER A 74 38.21 -0.86 21.24
C SER A 74 37.79 0.14 20.17
N THR A 75 37.24 -0.34 19.05
CA THR A 75 36.86 0.52 17.94
C THR A 75 35.69 -0.07 17.18
N ILE A 76 34.78 0.79 16.76
CA ILE A 76 33.68 0.43 15.86
C ILE A 76 33.83 1.26 14.60
N GLU A 77 33.73 0.63 13.44
CA GLU A 77 33.80 1.29 12.14
C GLU A 77 32.54 0.98 11.35
N LEU A 78 31.90 2.00 10.81
CA LEU A 78 30.87 1.82 9.79
C LEU A 78 31.49 1.96 8.41
N TRP A 79 31.24 0.96 7.56
CA TRP A 79 31.63 0.94 6.17
C TRP A 79 30.38 0.98 5.30
N ALA A 80 30.44 1.73 4.19
CA ALA A 80 29.38 1.76 3.20
C ALA A 80 29.90 1.53 1.78
N THR A 81 29.02 1.00 0.96
CA THR A 81 29.27 0.71 -0.46
C THR A 81 28.03 1.05 -1.29
N ARG A 82 28.22 1.36 -2.57
CA ARG A 82 27.12 1.45 -3.54
C ARG A 82 26.98 0.21 -4.42
N ASP A 83 28.05 -0.57 -4.56
CA ASP A 83 28.20 -1.63 -5.55
C ASP A 83 28.68 -2.97 -4.97
N GLY A 84 28.97 -3.03 -3.66
CA GLY A 84 29.55 -4.22 -3.00
C GLY A 84 31.05 -4.41 -3.28
N LYS A 85 31.68 -3.47 -3.99
CA LYS A 85 33.07 -3.58 -4.43
C LYS A 85 33.90 -2.44 -3.85
N SER A 86 33.40 -1.22 -3.98
CA SER A 86 34.00 -0.02 -3.44
C SER A 86 33.46 0.26 -2.04
N TRP A 87 34.33 0.28 -1.05
CA TRP A 87 33.98 0.49 0.35
C TRP A 87 34.58 1.79 0.86
N ALA A 88 33.75 2.62 1.47
CA ALA A 88 34.14 3.86 2.12
C ALA A 88 33.85 3.77 3.62
N ARG A 89 34.82 4.15 4.45
CA ARG A 89 34.67 4.21 5.90
C ARG A 89 34.02 5.53 6.29
N TYR A 90 33.02 5.49 7.15
CA TYR A 90 32.46 6.69 7.77
C TYR A 90 33.47 7.31 8.76
N SER A 91 33.51 8.64 8.80
CA SER A 91 34.42 9.38 9.67
C SER A 91 34.08 9.26 11.15
N ASN A 92 32.78 9.19 11.46
CA ASN A 92 32.29 9.20 12.83
C ASN A 92 32.31 7.79 13.41
N GLU A 93 32.82 7.67 14.63
CA GLU A 93 32.79 6.40 15.37
C GLU A 93 31.37 6.08 15.82
N PRO A 94 30.81 4.90 15.47
CA PRO A 94 29.49 4.49 15.92
C PRO A 94 29.45 4.19 17.43
N PRO A 95 28.37 4.54 18.16
CA PRO A 95 28.24 4.24 19.58
C PRO A 95 28.10 2.72 19.85
N PRO A 96 28.68 2.13 20.90
CA PRO A 96 28.61 0.68 21.15
C PRO A 96 27.19 0.09 21.24
N ASP A 97 26.26 0.84 21.83
CA ASP A 97 24.88 0.40 22.05
C ASP A 97 23.92 0.78 20.90
N GLY A 98 24.43 1.44 19.86
CA GLY A 98 23.60 2.07 18.84
C GLY A 98 22.63 3.14 19.42
N PRO A 99 21.67 3.62 18.62
CA PRO A 99 21.69 3.57 17.16
C PRO A 99 22.72 4.54 16.59
N LEU A 100 23.10 4.33 15.33
CA LEU A 100 23.84 5.33 14.55
C LEU A 100 22.90 5.97 13.52
N VAL A 101 22.88 7.30 13.47
CA VAL A 101 22.18 8.05 12.41
C VAL A 101 23.18 8.41 11.32
N VAL A 102 22.90 7.94 10.12
CA VAL A 102 23.71 8.17 8.92
C VAL A 102 22.95 9.10 8.00
N HIS A 103 23.65 10.06 7.40
CA HIS A 103 23.12 10.87 6.32
C HIS A 103 23.81 10.48 5.00
N VAL A 104 23.02 10.14 3.99
CA VAL A 104 23.54 9.87 2.64
C VAL A 104 23.29 11.05 1.72
N ALA A 105 24.13 11.21 0.70
CA ALA A 105 24.09 12.38 -0.17
C ALA A 105 22.84 12.42 -1.05
N ASP A 106 22.48 11.28 -1.65
CA ASP A 106 21.47 11.18 -2.71
C ASP A 106 20.58 9.95 -2.52
N GLU A 107 19.51 9.88 -3.31
CA GLU A 107 18.76 8.63 -3.49
C GLU A 107 19.63 7.50 -4.05
N GLY A 108 19.10 6.28 -3.94
CA GLY A 108 19.70 5.07 -4.49
C GLY A 108 20.07 4.04 -3.45
N ARG A 109 20.84 3.05 -3.89
CA ARG A 109 21.17 1.88 -3.09
C ARG A 109 22.49 2.06 -2.34
N TYR A 110 22.48 1.74 -1.06
CA TYR A 110 23.61 1.76 -0.15
C TYR A 110 23.69 0.43 0.61
N GLY A 111 24.87 -0.17 0.64
CA GLY A 111 25.18 -1.30 1.49
C GLY A 111 25.90 -0.81 2.74
N PHE A 112 25.53 -1.31 3.92
CA PHE A 112 26.19 -0.97 5.18
C PHE A 112 26.74 -2.22 5.87
N SER A 113 27.94 -2.10 6.44
CA SER A 113 28.58 -3.12 7.26
C SER A 113 29.33 -2.50 8.43
N ILE A 114 29.21 -3.11 9.61
CA ILE A 114 29.95 -2.72 10.81
C ILE A 114 31.14 -3.65 11.00
N ALA A 115 32.32 -3.06 11.22
CA ALA A 115 33.52 -3.77 11.65
C ALA A 115 33.86 -3.40 13.09
N VAL A 116 34.00 -4.40 13.95
CA VAL A 116 34.28 -4.20 15.38
C VAL A 116 35.68 -4.73 15.69
N ARG A 117 36.45 -3.98 16.47
CA ARG A 117 37.74 -4.40 17.03
C ARG A 117 37.63 -4.48 18.55
N ASN A 118 38.26 -5.49 19.15
CA ASN A 118 38.33 -5.65 20.59
C ASN A 118 39.58 -5.00 21.20
N GLY A 119 39.67 -4.96 22.54
CA GLY A 119 40.79 -4.34 23.27
C GLY A 119 42.19 -4.93 23.00
N VAL A 120 42.28 -6.08 22.33
CA VAL A 120 43.55 -6.75 21.97
C VAL A 120 43.82 -6.71 20.46
N GLY A 121 43.02 -5.95 19.70
CA GLY A 121 43.22 -5.74 18.26
C GLY A 121 42.64 -6.83 17.35
N VAL A 122 41.91 -7.81 17.89
CA VAL A 122 41.18 -8.79 17.08
C VAL A 122 39.94 -8.11 16.51
N SER A 123 39.74 -8.25 15.20
CA SER A 123 38.64 -7.62 14.48
C SER A 123 37.67 -8.65 13.90
N SER A 124 36.39 -8.30 13.79
CA SER A 124 35.40 -9.07 13.01
C SER A 124 35.66 -9.05 11.50
N GLY A 125 36.69 -8.33 11.05
CA GLY A 125 37.04 -8.12 9.64
C GLY A 125 36.45 -6.84 9.07
N THR A 126 37.28 -6.04 8.39
CA THR A 126 36.79 -4.94 7.54
C THR A 126 36.27 -5.52 6.22
N PRO A 127 35.19 -4.98 5.64
CA PRO A 127 34.68 -5.46 4.36
C PRO A 127 35.74 -5.42 3.27
N LYS A 128 35.83 -6.47 2.48
CA LYS A 128 36.74 -6.62 1.34
C LYS A 128 35.99 -6.45 0.02
N LEU A 129 36.76 -6.31 -1.05
CA LEU A 129 36.24 -6.27 -2.41
C LEU A 129 35.40 -7.53 -2.68
N GLY A 130 34.11 -7.34 -2.96
CA GLY A 130 33.17 -8.43 -3.27
C GLY A 130 32.48 -9.04 -2.05
N ASP A 131 32.77 -8.57 -0.84
CA ASP A 131 31.99 -8.94 0.35
C ASP A 131 30.57 -8.34 0.25
N GLU A 132 29.57 -9.11 0.64
CA GLU A 132 28.21 -8.62 0.74
C GLU A 132 28.03 -7.74 1.98
N PRO A 133 27.30 -6.62 1.88
CA PRO A 133 26.99 -5.82 3.05
C PRO A 133 26.07 -6.56 4.00
N GLN A 134 26.12 -6.22 5.29
CA GLN A 134 25.19 -6.78 6.28
C GLN A 134 23.74 -6.41 5.97
N VAL A 135 23.52 -5.21 5.41
CA VAL A 135 22.20 -4.74 4.98
C VAL A 135 22.31 -3.89 3.72
N TRP A 136 21.35 -4.04 2.81
CA TRP A 136 21.11 -3.12 1.72
C TRP A 136 19.98 -2.16 2.09
N VAL A 137 20.17 -0.87 1.84
CA VAL A 137 19.16 0.16 2.01
C VAL A 137 18.99 0.89 0.69
N VAL A 138 17.77 0.92 0.17
CA VAL A 138 17.39 1.74 -0.98
C VAL A 138 16.70 2.99 -0.43
N VAL A 139 17.31 4.14 -0.68
CA VAL A 139 16.71 5.43 -0.37
C VAL A 139 15.93 5.90 -1.58
N ASP A 140 14.66 6.18 -1.38
CA ASP A 140 13.70 6.58 -2.41
C ASP A 140 12.78 7.65 -1.84
N GLU A 141 12.97 8.91 -2.22
CA GLU A 141 12.19 10.07 -1.79
C GLU A 141 11.20 10.52 -2.89
N THR A 142 11.16 9.79 -4.01
CA THR A 142 10.32 10.11 -5.15
C THR A 142 8.89 9.67 -4.85
N SER A 143 7.97 10.63 -4.83
CA SER A 143 6.56 10.34 -4.62
C SER A 143 5.88 9.89 -5.92
N PRO A 144 4.93 8.94 -5.87
CA PRO A 144 4.16 8.54 -7.04
C PRO A 144 3.49 9.72 -7.76
N GLU A 145 3.54 9.73 -9.08
CA GLU A 145 2.76 10.69 -9.86
C GLU A 145 1.32 10.18 -10.01
N VAL A 146 0.35 10.92 -9.46
CA VAL A 146 -1.08 10.61 -9.56
C VAL A 146 -1.78 11.66 -10.40
N LYS A 147 -2.66 11.22 -11.30
CA LYS A 147 -3.55 12.10 -12.07
C LYS A 147 -4.94 11.52 -12.11
N ILE A 148 -5.92 12.32 -11.71
CA ILE A 148 -7.34 12.00 -11.89
C ILE A 148 -7.69 12.26 -13.35
N GLY A 149 -8.26 11.24 -13.99
CA GLY A 149 -8.81 11.31 -15.34
C GLY A 149 -10.27 11.73 -15.32
N ARG A 150 -11.12 10.92 -15.95
CA ARG A 150 -12.56 11.17 -16.00
C ARG A 150 -13.22 10.76 -14.68
N VAL A 151 -14.14 11.60 -14.21
CA VAL A 151 -15.12 11.20 -13.21
C VAL A 151 -16.51 11.30 -13.83
N SER A 152 -17.22 10.17 -13.91
CA SER A 152 -18.54 10.09 -14.53
C SER A 152 -19.59 9.58 -13.55
N VAL A 153 -20.78 10.18 -13.60
CA VAL A 153 -21.94 9.77 -12.80
C VAL A 153 -22.75 8.77 -13.60
N GLY A 154 -23.03 7.60 -13.01
CA GLY A 154 -23.85 6.56 -13.62
C GLY A 154 -25.27 7.05 -13.88
N GLN A 155 -25.84 6.62 -15.01
CA GLN A 155 -27.19 6.99 -15.46
C GLN A 155 -28.04 5.74 -15.68
N GLY A 156 -29.37 5.87 -15.68
CA GLY A 156 -30.27 4.75 -15.92
C GLY A 156 -30.12 3.64 -14.88
N HIS A 157 -29.74 2.45 -15.30
CA HIS A 157 -29.50 1.31 -14.40
C HIS A 157 -28.29 1.48 -13.47
N GLU A 158 -27.36 2.38 -13.79
CA GLU A 158 -26.17 2.70 -12.97
C GLU A 158 -26.37 3.95 -12.09
N THR A 159 -27.61 4.46 -12.01
CA THR A 159 -27.96 5.60 -11.16
C THR A 159 -27.52 5.35 -9.72
N GLY A 160 -26.85 6.32 -9.11
CA GLY A 160 -26.31 6.20 -7.75
C GLY A 160 -24.87 5.65 -7.71
N THR A 161 -24.21 5.51 -8.85
CA THR A 161 -22.77 5.20 -8.93
C THR A 161 -21.96 6.37 -9.47
N ILE A 162 -20.68 6.43 -9.10
CA ILE A 162 -19.68 7.20 -9.84
C ILE A 162 -18.57 6.27 -10.30
N THR A 163 -18.04 6.53 -11.49
CA THR A 163 -16.81 5.92 -11.97
C THR A 163 -15.71 6.96 -11.89
N VAL A 164 -14.63 6.62 -11.18
CA VAL A 164 -13.41 7.43 -11.09
C VAL A 164 -12.32 6.72 -11.89
N GLU A 165 -11.74 7.41 -12.86
CA GLU A 165 -10.58 6.97 -13.61
C GLU A 165 -9.34 7.74 -13.16
N TRP A 166 -8.19 7.07 -13.08
CA TRP A 166 -6.91 7.69 -12.70
C TRP A 166 -5.73 6.99 -13.39
N SER A 167 -4.57 7.66 -13.35
CA SER A 167 -3.27 7.05 -13.58
C SER A 167 -2.38 7.30 -12.36
N ALA A 168 -1.73 6.26 -11.85
CA ALA A 168 -0.69 6.38 -10.84
C ALA A 168 0.57 5.69 -11.34
N THR A 169 1.71 6.39 -11.33
CA THR A 169 2.98 5.88 -11.88
C THR A 169 4.10 6.12 -10.89
N ASP A 170 4.86 5.07 -10.61
CA ASP A 170 6.09 5.12 -9.80
C ASP A 170 6.92 3.85 -10.05
N GLU A 171 8.24 3.89 -9.85
CA GLU A 171 9.10 2.71 -10.02
C GLU A 171 8.86 1.64 -8.93
N ARG A 172 8.41 2.05 -7.74
CA ARG A 172 8.35 1.21 -6.54
C ARG A 172 6.99 1.21 -5.86
N LEU A 173 5.89 1.25 -6.62
CA LEU A 173 4.54 1.10 -6.08
C LEU A 173 4.40 -0.14 -5.17
N THR A 174 3.60 0.00 -4.12
CA THR A 174 3.14 -1.16 -3.32
C THR A 174 2.19 -2.04 -4.14
N VAL A 175 1.90 -3.26 -3.65
CA VAL A 175 1.02 -4.21 -4.36
C VAL A 175 -0.39 -3.64 -4.54
N LYS A 176 -0.89 -2.87 -3.56
CA LYS A 176 -2.20 -2.22 -3.61
C LYS A 176 -2.05 -0.75 -3.21
N PRO A 177 -1.55 0.09 -4.12
CA PRO A 177 -1.05 1.41 -3.76
C PRO A 177 -2.14 2.45 -3.62
N VAL A 178 -3.33 2.22 -4.17
CA VAL A 178 -4.32 3.29 -4.39
C VAL A 178 -5.29 3.39 -3.22
N THR A 179 -5.57 4.62 -2.81
CA THR A 179 -6.66 5.00 -1.91
C THR A 179 -7.50 6.09 -2.55
N LEU A 180 -8.83 5.92 -2.56
CA LEU A 180 -9.78 6.92 -3.03
C LEU A 180 -10.55 7.48 -1.84
N SER A 181 -10.69 8.79 -1.80
CA SER A 181 -11.42 9.51 -0.76
C SER A 181 -12.32 10.59 -1.35
N VAL A 182 -13.37 10.94 -0.60
CA VAL A 182 -14.30 12.02 -0.96
C VAL A 182 -14.41 13.05 0.17
N SER A 183 -14.77 14.28 -0.18
CA SER A 183 -15.00 15.35 0.78
C SER A 183 -15.96 16.40 0.21
N THR A 184 -16.79 17.03 1.04
CA THR A 184 -17.62 18.17 0.63
C THR A 184 -16.81 19.46 0.45
N ARG A 185 -15.56 19.47 0.93
CA ARG A 185 -14.62 20.59 0.86
C ARG A 185 -13.34 20.15 0.13
N LYS A 186 -12.74 21.08 -0.62
CA LYS A 186 -11.50 20.82 -1.38
C LYS A 186 -10.33 20.37 -0.52
N ASP A 187 -10.25 20.86 0.73
CA ASP A 187 -9.14 20.57 1.65
C ASP A 187 -9.50 19.52 2.72
N GLY A 188 -10.58 18.76 2.52
CA GLY A 188 -11.07 17.79 3.50
C GLY A 188 -11.98 18.40 4.59
N PRO A 189 -12.39 17.63 5.61
CA PRO A 189 -11.89 16.29 5.95
C PRO A 189 -12.24 15.23 4.89
N TRP A 190 -11.29 14.35 4.62
CA TRP A 190 -11.43 13.29 3.62
C TRP A 190 -12.03 12.03 4.23
N THR A 191 -13.03 11.45 3.55
CA THR A 191 -13.63 10.17 3.91
C THR A 191 -13.21 9.12 2.88
N PRO A 192 -12.54 8.04 3.28
CA PRO A 192 -12.12 7.00 2.34
C PRO A 192 -13.34 6.24 1.81
N ILE A 193 -13.35 6.02 0.50
CA ILE A 193 -14.35 5.18 -0.20
C ILE A 193 -13.75 3.86 -0.66
N ALA A 194 -12.43 3.81 -0.86
CA ALA A 194 -11.68 2.60 -1.13
C ALA A 194 -10.24 2.77 -0.62
N THR A 195 -9.72 1.78 0.09
CA THR A 195 -8.35 1.79 0.63
C THR A 195 -7.60 0.55 0.17
N SER A 196 -6.31 0.69 -0.12
CA SER A 196 -5.45 -0.44 -0.50
C SER A 196 -6.03 -1.25 -1.65
N ILE A 197 -6.36 -0.58 -2.76
CA ILE A 197 -6.79 -1.23 -4.00
C ILE A 197 -5.65 -1.28 -5.03
N GLU A 198 -5.76 -2.23 -5.96
CA GLU A 198 -4.83 -2.36 -7.08
C GLU A 198 -4.91 -1.13 -8.00
N ASN A 199 -3.80 -0.81 -8.66
CA ASN A 199 -3.72 0.29 -9.60
C ASN A 199 -4.32 -0.09 -10.98
N THR A 200 -5.62 -0.37 -11.00
CA THR A 200 -6.36 -0.73 -12.22
C THR A 200 -6.72 0.48 -13.08
N GLY A 201 -6.54 1.70 -12.55
CA GLY A 201 -6.89 2.96 -13.19
C GLY A 201 -8.39 3.27 -13.24
N ARG A 202 -9.23 2.43 -12.61
CA ARG A 202 -10.69 2.61 -12.59
C ARG A 202 -11.32 2.01 -11.34
N TYR A 203 -12.24 2.75 -10.73
CA TYR A 203 -13.05 2.32 -9.59
C TYR A 203 -14.48 2.80 -9.74
N VAL A 204 -15.44 1.92 -9.45
CA VAL A 204 -16.87 2.25 -9.43
C VAL A 204 -17.30 2.31 -7.97
N TRP A 205 -17.69 3.50 -7.52
CA TRP A 205 -18.20 3.72 -6.17
C TRP A 205 -19.73 3.77 -6.19
N HIS A 206 -20.35 2.92 -5.37
CA HIS A 206 -21.79 2.96 -5.11
C HIS A 206 -22.05 3.95 -3.96
N MET A 207 -22.70 5.07 -4.28
CA MET A 207 -22.93 6.13 -3.32
C MET A 207 -24.02 5.76 -2.30
N PRO A 208 -23.83 6.08 -1.02
CA PRO A 208 -24.89 6.01 -0.03
C PRO A 208 -26.09 6.88 -0.42
N ARG A 209 -27.28 6.56 0.08
CA ARG A 209 -28.50 7.36 -0.19
C ARG A 209 -28.35 8.82 0.28
N ASP A 210 -27.66 9.03 1.39
CA ASP A 210 -27.46 10.35 2.01
C ASP A 210 -26.17 11.04 1.56
N HIS A 211 -25.69 10.77 0.34
CA HIS A 211 -24.51 11.43 -0.20
C HIS A 211 -24.76 12.92 -0.44
N PRO A 212 -23.75 13.78 -0.23
CA PRO A 212 -23.87 15.19 -0.56
C PRO A 212 -24.03 15.39 -2.07
N TYR A 213 -24.85 16.37 -2.47
CA TYR A 213 -25.07 16.71 -3.88
C TYR A 213 -23.81 17.26 -4.58
N ALA A 214 -22.79 17.66 -3.82
CA ALA A 214 -21.52 18.16 -4.34
C ALA A 214 -20.36 17.69 -3.47
N PHE A 215 -19.34 17.09 -4.09
CA PHE A 215 -18.13 16.65 -3.40
C PHE A 215 -16.91 16.63 -4.32
N TYR A 216 -15.73 16.65 -3.72
CA TYR A 216 -14.44 16.46 -4.35
C TYR A 216 -14.02 15.00 -4.20
N VAL A 217 -13.27 14.50 -5.18
CA VAL A 217 -12.61 13.19 -5.13
C VAL A 217 -11.11 13.42 -5.05
N LYS A 218 -10.45 12.70 -4.15
CA LYS A 218 -8.99 12.62 -4.05
C LYS A 218 -8.56 11.18 -4.31
N VAL A 219 -7.51 11.02 -5.11
CA VAL A 219 -6.83 9.75 -5.34
C VAL A 219 -5.42 9.87 -4.78
N GLU A 220 -5.01 8.92 -3.97
CA GLU A 220 -3.68 8.81 -3.37
C GLU A 220 -3.04 7.51 -3.83
N ALA A 221 -1.72 7.53 -4.05
CA ALA A 221 -0.92 6.35 -4.34
C ALA A 221 0.31 6.30 -3.42
N ALA A 222 0.59 5.12 -2.86
CA ALA A 222 1.73 4.89 -1.98
C ALA A 222 2.76 3.93 -2.59
N ASP A 223 4.03 4.27 -2.44
CA ASP A 223 5.16 3.41 -2.81
C ASP A 223 5.66 2.55 -1.63
N ARG A 224 6.65 1.70 -1.91
CA ARG A 224 7.27 0.81 -0.91
C ARG A 224 8.19 1.53 0.07
N ALA A 225 8.62 2.75 -0.23
CA ALA A 225 9.43 3.58 0.65
C ALA A 225 8.59 4.34 1.68
N GLY A 226 7.27 4.46 1.43
CA GLY A 226 6.31 5.22 2.22
C GLY A 226 6.02 6.62 1.67
N ASN A 227 6.46 6.95 0.45
CA ASN A 227 6.06 8.20 -0.20
C ASN A 227 4.61 8.12 -0.67
N ILE A 228 3.93 9.27 -0.64
CA ILE A 228 2.53 9.40 -1.01
C ILE A 228 2.39 10.48 -2.07
N GLY A 229 1.93 10.07 -3.24
CA GLY A 229 1.44 10.95 -4.30
C GLY A 229 -0.06 11.15 -4.20
N SER A 230 -0.58 12.31 -4.63
CA SER A 230 -2.01 12.54 -4.65
C SER A 230 -2.45 13.51 -5.74
N ASP A 231 -3.70 13.37 -6.19
CA ASP A 231 -4.38 14.36 -7.01
C ASP A 231 -5.84 14.50 -6.54
N THR A 232 -6.43 15.67 -6.77
CA THR A 232 -7.79 16.02 -6.34
C THR A 232 -8.52 16.71 -7.47
N THR A 233 -9.82 16.42 -7.62
CA THR A 233 -10.65 17.10 -8.62
C THR A 233 -10.61 18.61 -8.44
N ARG A 234 -10.46 19.35 -9.55
CA ARG A 234 -10.36 20.82 -9.50
C ARG A 234 -11.66 21.47 -9.04
N ASP A 235 -12.76 20.96 -9.57
CA ASP A 235 -14.14 21.35 -9.30
C ASP A 235 -14.88 20.25 -8.55
N PRO A 236 -15.93 20.60 -7.78
CA PRO A 236 -16.76 19.60 -7.13
C PRO A 236 -17.61 18.86 -8.19
N ILE A 237 -17.68 17.55 -8.05
CA ILE A 237 -18.60 16.70 -8.79
C ILE A 237 -19.99 16.96 -8.23
N LYS A 238 -20.90 17.45 -9.07
CA LYS A 238 -22.28 17.75 -8.70
C LYS A 238 -23.21 16.63 -9.16
N ILE A 239 -23.99 16.09 -8.24
CA ILE A 239 -24.91 14.99 -8.46
C ILE A 239 -26.28 15.45 -7.98
N ASP A 240 -27.15 15.76 -8.93
CA ASP A 240 -28.57 15.95 -8.69
C ASP A 240 -29.32 14.99 -9.62
N LEU A 241 -29.86 13.94 -9.01
CA LEU A 241 -30.64 12.91 -9.70
C LEU A 241 -32.14 13.22 -9.63
N THR A 242 -32.54 14.32 -8.99
CA THR A 242 -33.94 14.70 -8.87
C THR A 242 -34.40 15.43 -10.12
N ARG A 243 -35.56 15.01 -10.64
CA ARG A 243 -36.26 15.74 -11.70
C ARG A 243 -37.44 16.46 -11.05
N PRO A 244 -37.39 17.79 -10.85
CA PRO A 244 -38.51 18.51 -10.27
C PRO A 244 -39.72 18.39 -11.20
N LYS A 245 -40.89 18.09 -10.64
CA LYS A 245 -42.17 18.09 -11.36
C LYS A 245 -43.01 19.25 -10.83
N GLY A 246 -43.48 20.09 -11.74
CA GLY A 246 -44.46 21.12 -11.43
C GLY A 246 -45.88 20.56 -11.49
N THR A 247 -46.75 21.00 -10.59
CA THR A 247 -48.19 20.81 -10.71
C THR A 247 -48.84 22.16 -10.47
N ILE A 248 -49.73 22.57 -11.37
CA ILE A 248 -50.52 23.77 -11.19
C ILE A 248 -51.58 23.45 -10.12
N ILE A 249 -51.44 24.05 -8.95
CA ILE A 249 -52.34 23.81 -7.80
C ILE A 249 -53.60 24.70 -7.85
N GLY A 250 -53.61 25.72 -8.72
CA GLY A 250 -54.74 26.64 -8.87
C GLY A 250 -54.49 27.65 -9.99
N VAL A 251 -55.59 28.22 -10.49
CA VAL A 251 -55.59 29.33 -11.43
C VAL A 251 -56.57 30.36 -10.89
N ASP A 252 -56.04 31.48 -10.40
CA ASP A 252 -56.84 32.62 -9.95
C ASP A 252 -56.83 33.72 -11.02
N ALA A 253 -57.98 34.36 -11.22
CA ALA A 253 -58.07 35.50 -12.11
C ALA A 253 -57.45 36.74 -11.44
N GLU A 254 -56.35 37.26 -11.98
CA GLU A 254 -55.78 38.52 -11.53
C GLU A 254 -56.67 39.70 -11.98
N LYS A 255 -56.97 40.65 -11.09
CA LYS A 255 -57.71 41.86 -11.44
C LYS A 255 -56.84 42.70 -12.38
N LYS A 256 -57.17 42.70 -13.67
CA LYS A 256 -56.62 43.49 -14.79
C LYS A 256 -55.52 44.50 -14.38
N SER A 257 -54.28 44.02 -14.31
CA SER A 257 -53.10 44.89 -14.29
C SER A 257 -52.75 45.30 -15.71
N ALA A 258 -52.48 46.58 -15.95
CA ALA A 258 -52.34 47.17 -17.29
C ALA A 258 -51.01 46.83 -18.01
N ASN A 259 -50.19 45.92 -17.48
CA ASN A 259 -48.88 45.59 -18.04
C ASN A 259 -48.62 44.06 -18.02
N LEU A 260 -49.37 43.32 -18.84
CA LEU A 260 -49.13 41.89 -19.05
C LEU A 260 -48.71 41.63 -20.50
N THR A 261 -47.56 40.99 -20.65
CA THR A 261 -47.11 40.40 -21.92
C THR A 261 -47.98 39.18 -22.21
N VAL A 262 -48.91 39.32 -23.16
CA VAL A 262 -49.73 38.21 -23.63
C VAL A 262 -48.83 37.27 -24.43
N ILE A 263 -48.73 36.02 -23.99
CA ILE A 263 -48.10 34.96 -24.79
C ILE A 263 -49.10 34.62 -25.91
N PRO A 264 -48.78 34.85 -27.20
CA PRO A 264 -49.68 34.52 -28.30
C PRO A 264 -49.93 33.02 -28.35
N ALA A 265 -51.18 32.64 -28.63
CA ALA A 265 -51.55 31.24 -28.82
C ALA A 265 -50.75 30.62 -29.98
N PRO A 266 -50.38 29.33 -29.91
CA PRO A 266 -49.77 28.64 -31.02
C PRO A 266 -50.72 28.67 -32.24
N MET A 267 -50.25 29.23 -33.34
CA MET A 267 -50.98 29.32 -34.61
C MET A 267 -51.26 27.89 -35.13
N ASN A 268 -52.53 27.55 -35.30
CA ASN A 268 -52.94 26.25 -35.83
C ASN A 268 -53.27 26.41 -37.32
N ASP A 269 -52.27 26.22 -38.18
CA ASP A 269 -52.38 26.35 -39.65
C ASP A 269 -53.04 25.12 -40.29
N ASN A 270 -54.28 24.80 -39.91
CA ASN A 270 -55.00 23.69 -40.57
C ASN A 270 -56.47 23.98 -40.89
N ILE A 271 -56.76 25.19 -41.37
CA ILE A 271 -58.02 25.45 -42.07
C ILE A 271 -57.82 25.12 -43.54
N THR A 272 -58.00 23.84 -43.89
CA THR A 272 -58.29 23.46 -45.28
C THR A 272 -59.70 23.94 -45.60
N VAL A 273 -59.81 25.11 -46.22
CA VAL A 273 -61.07 25.56 -46.83
C VAL A 273 -61.31 24.72 -48.09
N LYS A 274 -62.29 23.82 -48.05
CA LYS A 274 -62.85 23.20 -49.26
C LYS A 274 -63.70 24.26 -49.99
N PRO A 275 -63.45 24.56 -51.27
CA PRO A 275 -64.38 25.39 -52.04
C PRO A 275 -65.56 24.53 -52.50
N GLU A 276 -66.73 24.72 -51.89
CA GLU A 276 -68.00 24.33 -52.51
C GLU A 276 -68.35 25.38 -53.57
N MET A 277 -68.25 25.01 -54.84
CA MET A 277 -68.86 25.76 -55.94
C MET A 277 -70.28 25.24 -56.17
N ILE A 278 -71.28 26.09 -55.93
CA ILE A 278 -72.65 25.90 -56.43
C ILE A 278 -72.97 27.00 -57.45
N PHE A 279 -73.59 26.55 -58.53
CA PHE A 279 -73.80 27.16 -59.84
C PHE A 279 -74.71 28.40 -59.87
N GLY A 280 -74.46 29.29 -60.84
CA GLY A 280 -75.34 30.39 -61.26
C GLY A 280 -75.36 30.53 -62.77
N ILE A 281 -76.49 30.14 -63.35
CA ILE A 281 -76.88 30.07 -64.77
C ILE A 281 -77.20 31.48 -65.31
N GLY A 282 -76.91 31.81 -66.57
CA GLY A 282 -77.49 33.01 -67.22
C GLY A 282 -76.80 33.45 -68.53
N TRP A 283 -77.59 33.66 -69.60
CA TRP A 283 -77.22 33.64 -71.02
C TRP A 283 -77.04 35.00 -71.72
N SER A 284 -76.36 34.95 -72.88
CA SER A 284 -76.53 35.72 -74.15
C SER A 284 -76.23 37.22 -74.16
N ARG A 285 -75.72 37.83 -75.26
CA ARG A 285 -75.71 37.47 -76.69
C ARG A 285 -74.46 38.04 -77.36
#